data_AF-M2RMH9-F1
#
_entry.id   AF-M2RMH9-F1
#
_cell.length_a   1.000
_cell.length_b   1.000
_cell.length_c   1.000
_cell.angle_alpha   90.00
_cell.angle_beta   90.00
_cell.angle_gamma   90.00
#
_symmetry.space_group_name_H-M   'P 1'
#
loop_
_entity.id
_entity.type
_entity.pdbx_description
1 polymer ?
#
loop_
_entity_poly.entity_id
_entity_poly.type
_entity_poly.pdbx_seq_one_letter_code
_entity_poly.pdbx_strand_id
1 'polypeptide(L)'
;MDSREPHMDQPPPAKRARRSPSPPLGATNNSNGHAPHTPALPPLSLSILGVEPLDEFIREVADFVHHMIMTRPEGPGTVEVEAKVGVLRDKASGQRLQLPVLVETVLAPNTVDCRFESNMTTMQHKHYNQLLNNLKTASPSGSSPLAYEHVRLIDSFYPSEHRERIRVTRNEKTGAVQECVRKVRLGDLNIYSPKRAADWRISVNLEIPVPPPLGTSTHTRRKDRMKYSHEEFVIDLTQVTASSGAGSKSEVLHELELELARPEYLLATAARRGDPSVSEHERGAFDELIRAFVNNARILVRNAHDGWQ
;
A
#
# COMPACT_ATOMS: atom_id res chain seq x y z
N MET A 1 -29.13 42.21 -34.33
CA MET A 1 -29.04 41.75 -35.72
C MET A 1 -27.59 41.53 -36.11
N ASP A 2 -27.05 40.31 -36.18
CA ASP A 2 -27.16 39.09 -35.35
C ASP A 2 -26.18 38.04 -35.95
N SER A 3 -25.73 36.96 -35.30
CA SER A 3 -26.15 36.31 -34.04
C SER A 3 -24.94 36.03 -33.12
N ARG A 4 -25.17 35.37 -31.97
CA ARG A 4 -24.18 34.51 -31.31
C ARG A 4 -24.71 33.07 -31.31
N GLU A 5 -23.91 32.11 -31.77
CA GLU A 5 -24.24 30.69 -31.64
C GLU A 5 -24.08 30.22 -30.18
N PRO A 6 -24.96 29.34 -29.67
CA PRO A 6 -24.82 28.78 -28.34
C PRO A 6 -23.76 27.66 -28.37
N HIS A 7 -22.74 27.80 -27.51
CA HIS A 7 -21.80 26.72 -27.26
C HIS A 7 -22.55 25.55 -26.60
N MET A 8 -22.69 24.42 -27.30
CA MET A 8 -23.32 23.24 -26.69
C MET A 8 -22.37 22.63 -25.66
N ASP A 9 -22.82 22.54 -24.41
CA ASP A 9 -22.16 21.72 -23.38
C ASP A 9 -22.19 20.26 -23.83
N GLN A 10 -21.00 19.64 -23.98
CA GLN A 10 -20.91 18.20 -24.10
C GLN A 10 -21.17 17.57 -22.72
N PRO A 11 -22.04 16.54 -22.62
CA PRO A 11 -22.23 15.85 -21.36
C PRO A 11 -20.92 15.17 -20.92
N PRO A 12 -20.58 15.17 -19.61
CA PRO A 12 -19.37 14.55 -19.13
C PRO A 12 -19.35 13.04 -19.44
N PRO A 13 -18.17 12.44 -19.67
CA PRO A 13 -18.06 11.03 -20.02
C PRO A 13 -18.60 10.16 -18.88
N ALA A 14 -19.53 9.26 -19.21
CA ALA A 14 -20.16 8.35 -18.25
C ALA A 14 -19.12 7.39 -17.64
N LYS A 15 -18.58 7.74 -16.46
CA LYS A 15 -17.68 6.87 -15.71
C LYS A 15 -18.44 5.59 -15.31
N ARG A 16 -17.92 4.46 -15.79
CA ARG A 16 -18.50 3.13 -15.77
C ARG A 16 -18.97 2.73 -14.37
N ALA A 17 -20.28 2.55 -14.18
CA ALA A 17 -20.85 2.06 -12.93
C ALA A 17 -20.17 0.75 -12.48
N ARG A 18 -19.92 0.61 -11.17
CA ARG A 18 -19.45 -0.66 -10.56
C ARG A 18 -20.40 -1.78 -10.98
N ARG A 19 -19.89 -2.73 -11.78
CA ARG A 19 -20.63 -3.96 -12.09
C ARG A 19 -20.70 -4.81 -10.82
N SER A 20 -21.83 -4.75 -10.14
CA SER A 20 -22.30 -5.89 -9.34
C SER A 20 -22.29 -7.14 -10.23
N PRO A 21 -21.89 -8.32 -9.75
CA PRO A 21 -21.97 -9.53 -10.55
C PRO A 21 -23.43 -9.80 -10.93
N SER A 22 -23.75 -9.74 -12.22
CA SER A 22 -25.03 -10.24 -12.72
C SER A 22 -25.13 -11.74 -12.42
N PRO A 23 -26.25 -12.25 -11.89
CA PRO A 23 -26.42 -13.69 -11.72
C PRO A 23 -26.35 -14.39 -13.09
N PRO A 24 -25.81 -15.63 -13.17
CA PRO A 24 -25.62 -16.31 -14.44
C PRO A 24 -26.97 -16.63 -15.11
N LEU A 25 -27.14 -16.17 -16.34
CA LEU A 25 -28.25 -16.54 -17.22
C LEU A 25 -28.02 -17.96 -17.76
N GLY A 26 -28.74 -18.96 -17.24
CA GLY A 26 -28.74 -20.30 -17.83
C GLY A 26 -29.21 -21.44 -16.93
N ALA A 27 -30.52 -21.59 -16.75
CA ALA A 27 -31.15 -22.88 -16.44
C ALA A 27 -32.61 -22.88 -16.94
N THR A 28 -33.03 -23.97 -17.57
CA THR A 28 -34.31 -24.09 -18.31
C THR A 28 -35.49 -24.51 -17.42
N ASN A 29 -36.70 -24.11 -17.85
CA ASN A 29 -38.03 -24.47 -17.30
C ASN A 29 -38.16 -25.79 -16.51
N ASN A 30 -38.74 -25.71 -15.31
CA ASN A 30 -40.10 -26.25 -15.08
C ASN A 30 -40.60 -25.98 -13.64
N SER A 31 -41.72 -25.25 -13.50
CA SER A 31 -42.86 -25.56 -12.59
C SER A 31 -43.76 -24.33 -12.38
N ASN A 32 -45.06 -24.57 -12.17
CA ASN A 32 -46.06 -23.52 -11.96
C ASN A 32 -45.87 -22.83 -10.60
N GLY A 33 -45.66 -21.51 -10.63
CA GLY A 33 -45.79 -20.64 -9.46
C GLY A 33 -45.87 -19.19 -9.88
N HIS A 34 -47.00 -18.52 -9.61
CA HIS A 34 -47.11 -17.06 -9.76
C HIS A 34 -46.34 -16.36 -8.61
N ALA A 35 -45.01 -16.31 -8.74
CA ALA A 35 -44.21 -15.32 -8.05
C ALA A 35 -44.32 -13.99 -8.81
N PRO A 36 -44.69 -12.86 -8.17
CA PRO A 36 -44.70 -11.58 -8.85
C PRO A 36 -43.26 -11.20 -9.23
N HIS A 37 -43.00 -11.08 -10.53
CA HIS A 37 -41.74 -10.53 -11.02
C HIS A 37 -41.66 -9.04 -10.66
N THR A 38 -41.13 -8.73 -9.47
CA THR A 38 -40.82 -7.35 -9.08
C THR A 38 -39.71 -6.85 -10.01
N PRO A 39 -39.93 -5.81 -10.84
CA PRO A 39 -38.88 -5.27 -11.69
C PRO A 39 -37.76 -4.73 -10.79
N ALA A 40 -36.51 -5.07 -11.12
CA ALA A 40 -35.37 -4.55 -10.40
C ALA A 40 -35.35 -3.02 -10.48
N LEU A 41 -35.33 -2.35 -9.33
CA LEU A 41 -35.27 -0.89 -9.27
C LEU A 41 -33.97 -0.39 -9.92
N PRO A 42 -33.99 0.75 -10.62
CA PRO A 42 -32.80 1.31 -11.23
C PRO A 42 -31.75 1.68 -10.16
N PRO A 43 -30.45 1.68 -10.50
CA PRO A 43 -29.41 2.18 -9.61
C PRO A 43 -29.68 3.63 -9.18
N LEU A 44 -29.38 3.96 -7.92
CA LEU A 44 -29.43 5.33 -7.42
C LEU A 44 -28.34 6.19 -8.09
N SER A 45 -28.58 7.49 -8.17
CA SER A 45 -27.52 8.46 -8.51
C SER A 45 -26.45 8.51 -7.41
N LEU A 46 -25.22 8.88 -7.77
CA LEU A 46 -24.10 8.98 -6.82
C LEU A 46 -24.33 10.04 -5.73
N SER A 47 -25.02 11.14 -6.09
CA SER A 47 -25.50 12.18 -5.18
C SER A 47 -26.59 13.00 -5.86
N ILE A 48 -27.10 14.04 -5.17
CA ILE A 48 -27.99 15.06 -5.76
C ILE A 48 -27.34 15.86 -6.91
N LEU A 49 -26.01 15.85 -7.02
CA LEU A 49 -25.25 16.50 -8.09
C LEU A 49 -24.75 15.50 -9.16
N GLY A 50 -25.08 14.20 -9.02
CA GLY A 50 -24.56 13.15 -9.91
C GLY A 50 -23.07 12.81 -9.72
N VAL A 51 -22.40 13.42 -8.74
CA VAL A 51 -20.96 13.26 -8.45
C VAL A 51 -20.76 12.49 -7.14
N GLU A 52 -19.83 11.54 -7.11
CA GLU A 52 -19.40 10.87 -5.87
C GLU A 52 -18.56 11.85 -5.02
N PRO A 53 -18.90 12.07 -3.73
CA PRO A 53 -18.11 12.95 -2.86
C PRO A 53 -16.72 12.36 -2.60
N LEU A 54 -15.78 13.22 -2.23
CA LEU A 54 -14.40 12.82 -1.96
C LEU A 54 -14.33 11.97 -0.67
N ASP A 55 -13.57 10.86 -0.72
CA ASP A 55 -13.16 10.14 0.49
C ASP A 55 -12.05 10.95 1.16
N GLU A 56 -12.39 11.72 2.20
CA GLU A 56 -11.45 12.56 2.95
C GLU A 56 -10.27 11.77 3.52
N PHE A 57 -10.45 10.48 3.84
CA PHE A 57 -9.33 9.63 4.28
C PHE A 57 -8.30 9.45 3.15
N ILE A 58 -8.77 9.22 1.92
CA ILE A 58 -7.91 9.06 0.75
C ILE A 58 -7.29 10.39 0.35
N ARG A 59 -8.04 11.50 0.49
CA ARG A 59 -7.54 12.87 0.29
C ARG A 59 -6.36 13.16 1.22
N GLU A 60 -6.53 12.94 2.52
CA GLU A 60 -5.49 13.14 3.54
C GLU A 60 -4.23 12.30 3.27
N VAL A 61 -4.40 11.01 2.94
CA VAL A 61 -3.26 10.15 2.56
C VAL A 61 -2.56 10.66 1.29
N ALA A 62 -3.31 11.11 0.28
CA ALA A 62 -2.75 11.64 -0.95
C ALA A 62 -2.02 12.97 -0.70
N ASP A 63 -2.57 13.85 0.13
CA ASP A 63 -1.96 15.12 0.51
C ASP A 63 -0.66 14.90 1.30
N PHE A 64 -0.64 13.96 2.25
CA PHE A 64 0.58 13.55 2.96
C PHE A 64 1.66 13.02 2.00
N VAL A 65 1.34 12.02 1.16
CA VAL A 65 2.32 11.42 0.24
C VAL A 65 2.81 12.43 -0.79
N HIS A 66 1.92 13.28 -1.32
CA HIS A 66 2.28 14.35 -2.26
C HIS A 66 3.21 15.38 -1.61
N HIS A 67 2.91 15.82 -0.39
CA HIS A 67 3.75 16.75 0.35
C HIS A 67 5.15 16.17 0.62
N MET A 68 5.24 14.91 1.06
CA MET A 68 6.53 14.22 1.25
C MET A 68 7.33 14.08 -0.06
N ILE A 69 6.66 13.84 -1.19
CA ILE A 69 7.31 13.80 -2.50
C ILE A 69 7.83 15.19 -2.90
N MET A 70 7.01 16.23 -2.77
CA MET A 70 7.33 17.58 -3.27
C MET A 70 8.30 18.37 -2.38
N THR A 71 8.43 17.98 -1.10
CA THR A 71 9.37 18.62 -0.16
C THR A 71 10.62 17.77 0.12
N ARG A 72 10.81 16.67 -0.62
CA ARG A 72 12.00 15.82 -0.49
C ARG A 72 13.29 16.61 -0.82
N PRO A 73 14.44 16.28 -0.20
CA PRO A 73 15.71 16.86 -0.58
C PRO A 73 16.02 16.64 -2.07
N GLU A 74 16.54 17.67 -2.74
CA GLU A 74 17.08 17.52 -4.09
C GLU A 74 18.30 16.60 -4.12
N GLY A 75 18.47 15.87 -5.23
CA GLY A 75 19.62 15.00 -5.45
C GLY A 75 19.25 13.63 -6.04
N PRO A 76 20.22 12.71 -6.15
CA PRO A 76 19.98 11.35 -6.61
C PRO A 76 19.21 10.57 -5.55
N GLY A 77 18.24 9.77 -5.98
CA GLY A 77 17.51 8.84 -5.11
C GLY A 77 16.12 8.51 -5.63
N THR A 78 15.65 7.33 -5.27
CA THR A 78 14.34 6.82 -5.67
C THR A 78 13.36 7.02 -4.52
N VAL A 79 12.20 7.61 -4.78
CA VAL A 79 11.14 7.67 -3.76
C VAL A 79 10.45 6.32 -3.65
N GLU A 80 10.39 5.78 -2.45
CA GLU A 80 9.63 4.59 -2.11
C GLU A 80 8.45 4.97 -1.20
N VAL A 81 7.26 4.47 -1.54
CA VAL A 81 6.05 4.60 -0.72
C VAL A 81 5.58 3.20 -0.38
N GLU A 82 5.58 2.89 0.91
CA GLU A 82 5.28 1.57 1.48
C GLU A 82 4.17 1.68 2.55
N ALA A 83 3.25 0.73 2.57
CA ALA A 83 2.27 0.54 3.63
C ALA A 83 2.59 -0.77 4.36
N LYS A 84 2.96 -0.68 5.63
CA LYS A 84 3.28 -1.83 6.48
C LYS A 84 2.06 -2.21 7.32
N VAL A 85 1.76 -3.51 7.42
CA VAL A 85 0.71 -4.05 8.31
C VAL A 85 1.35 -4.40 9.66
N GLY A 86 0.75 -3.93 10.76
CA GLY A 86 1.36 -4.01 12.09
C GLY A 86 0.39 -3.68 13.22
N VAL A 87 0.92 -3.25 14.36
CA VAL A 87 0.12 -2.76 15.49
C VAL A 87 0.67 -1.42 15.97
N LEU A 88 -0.21 -0.47 16.25
CA LEU A 88 0.13 0.74 16.99
C LEU A 88 0.05 0.44 18.48
N ARG A 89 1.16 0.56 19.20
CA ARG A 89 1.22 0.38 20.66
C ARG A 89 1.48 1.70 21.35
N ASP A 90 0.72 1.97 22.41
CA ASP A 90 1.01 3.04 23.34
C ASP A 90 2.39 2.82 23.99
N LYS A 91 3.24 3.85 24.06
CA LYS A 91 4.62 3.66 24.55
C LYS A 91 4.70 3.41 26.05
N ALA A 92 3.78 3.98 26.84
CA ALA A 92 3.80 3.88 28.29
C ALA A 92 3.37 2.49 28.79
N SER A 93 2.28 1.94 28.23
CA SER A 93 1.70 0.65 28.61
C SER A 93 2.20 -0.53 27.80
N GLY A 94 2.73 -0.29 26.59
CA GLY A 94 3.06 -1.34 25.63
C GLY A 94 1.85 -2.12 25.10
N GLN A 95 0.62 -1.68 25.39
CA GLN A 95 -0.60 -2.30 24.86
C GLN A 95 -0.94 -1.74 23.49
N ARG A 96 -1.71 -2.48 22.69
CA ARG A 96 -2.30 -1.94 21.46
C ARG A 96 -3.13 -0.70 21.81
N LEU A 97 -2.94 0.34 21.00
CA LEU A 97 -3.52 1.67 21.19
C LEU A 97 -5.05 1.60 21.28
N GLN A 98 -5.63 2.34 22.22
CA GLN A 98 -7.07 2.51 22.37
C GLN A 98 -7.40 4.00 22.31
N LEU A 99 -8.15 4.40 21.29
CA LEU A 99 -8.62 5.77 21.10
C LEU A 99 -10.15 5.80 21.06
N PRO A 100 -10.80 6.90 21.48
CA PRO A 100 -12.26 7.04 21.46
C PRO A 100 -12.81 7.31 20.05
N VAL A 101 -12.44 6.46 19.07
CA VAL A 101 -12.86 6.54 17.66
C VAL A 101 -13.43 5.20 17.18
N LEU A 102 -14.45 5.26 16.33
CA LEU A 102 -15.22 4.07 15.92
C LEU A 102 -14.81 3.50 14.55
N VAL A 103 -13.90 4.15 13.83
CA VAL A 103 -13.55 3.82 12.43
C VAL A 103 -12.05 3.96 12.21
N GLU A 104 -11.59 3.44 11.06
CA GLU A 104 -10.24 3.67 10.58
C GLU A 104 -9.92 5.17 10.56
N THR A 105 -8.83 5.57 11.21
CA THR A 105 -8.52 6.97 11.51
C THR A 105 -7.04 7.24 11.23
N VAL A 106 -6.76 8.26 10.39
CA VAL A 106 -5.41 8.81 10.24
C VAL A 106 -5.02 9.51 11.54
N LEU A 107 -3.89 9.14 12.13
CA LEU A 107 -3.38 9.81 13.32
C LEU A 107 -2.52 11.01 12.91
N ALA A 108 -2.86 12.20 13.43
CA ALA A 108 -2.06 13.39 13.23
C ALA A 108 -0.60 13.15 13.72
N PRO A 109 0.43 13.39 12.89
CA PRO A 109 1.81 13.08 13.24
C PRO A 109 2.26 13.70 14.57
N ASN A 110 2.97 12.91 15.39
CA ASN A 110 3.52 13.29 16.69
C ASN A 110 2.50 13.70 17.78
N THR A 111 1.19 13.54 17.55
CA THR A 111 0.14 13.89 18.55
C THR A 111 -0.16 12.78 19.57
N VAL A 112 0.05 11.52 19.19
CA VAL A 112 -0.18 10.33 20.04
C VAL A 112 1.16 9.66 20.30
N ASP A 113 1.51 9.44 21.58
CA ASP A 113 2.78 8.81 21.96
C ASP A 113 2.75 7.28 21.77
N CYS A 114 2.73 6.86 20.51
CA CYS A 114 2.71 5.47 20.11
C CYS A 114 4.00 5.07 19.35
N ARG A 115 4.28 3.77 19.34
CA ARG A 115 5.22 3.12 18.42
C ARG A 115 4.45 2.18 17.50
N PHE A 116 4.93 2.01 16.27
CA PHE A 116 4.39 1.02 15.34
C PHE A 116 5.28 -0.22 15.35
N GLU A 117 4.69 -1.38 15.54
CA GLU A 117 5.36 -2.67 15.48
C GLU A 117 4.98 -3.38 14.18
N SER A 118 5.92 -3.38 13.24
CA SER A 118 5.82 -4.10 11.96
C SER A 118 6.21 -5.57 12.16
N ASN A 119 5.39 -6.33 12.89
CA ASN A 119 5.64 -7.75 13.12
C ASN A 119 4.34 -8.53 13.35
N MET A 120 4.27 -9.75 12.82
CA MET A 120 3.15 -10.67 13.02
C MET A 120 3.61 -12.04 13.53
N THR A 121 2.67 -12.84 14.03
CA THR A 121 2.93 -14.24 14.38
C THR A 121 3.21 -15.09 13.14
N THR A 122 3.95 -16.19 13.30
CA THR A 122 4.19 -17.17 12.22
C THR A 122 2.88 -17.76 11.67
N MET A 123 1.81 -17.82 12.47
CA MET A 123 0.48 -18.25 12.01
C MET A 123 -0.17 -17.21 11.08
N GLN A 124 -0.12 -15.92 11.42
CA GLN A 124 -0.61 -14.85 10.56
C GLN A 124 0.21 -14.75 9.25
N HIS A 125 1.53 -14.93 9.33
CA HIS A 125 2.39 -15.00 8.14
C HIS A 125 2.01 -16.19 7.23
N LYS A 126 1.78 -17.37 7.80
CA LYS A 126 1.30 -18.54 7.04
C LYS A 126 -0.07 -18.28 6.39
N HIS A 127 -1.00 -17.64 7.10
CA HIS A 127 -2.32 -17.26 6.59
C HIS A 127 -2.21 -16.32 5.39
N TYR A 128 -1.43 -15.25 5.47
CA TYR A 128 -1.22 -14.36 4.31
C TYR A 128 -0.53 -15.06 3.14
N ASN A 129 0.45 -15.94 3.41
CA ASN A 129 1.07 -16.74 2.35
C ASN A 129 0.04 -17.62 1.63
N GLN A 130 -0.87 -18.27 2.36
CA GLN A 130 -1.94 -19.07 1.77
C GLN A 130 -2.92 -18.20 0.97
N LEU A 131 -3.33 -17.04 1.52
CA LEU A 131 -4.24 -16.10 0.88
C LEU A 131 -3.67 -15.57 -0.45
N LEU A 132 -2.43 -15.09 -0.46
CA LEU A 132 -1.80 -14.50 -1.65
C LEU A 132 -1.52 -15.57 -2.74
N ASN A 133 -1.11 -16.78 -2.35
CA ASN A 133 -0.99 -17.90 -3.29
C ASN A 133 -2.34 -18.33 -3.87
N ASN A 134 -3.41 -18.33 -3.08
CA ASN A 134 -4.76 -18.62 -3.57
C ASN A 134 -5.27 -17.55 -4.54
N LEU A 135 -5.01 -16.25 -4.28
CA LEU A 135 -5.33 -15.17 -5.23
C LEU A 135 -4.58 -15.34 -6.56
N LYS A 136 -3.31 -15.77 -6.50
CA LYS A 136 -2.52 -16.08 -7.70
C LYS A 136 -3.15 -17.18 -8.55
N THR A 137 -3.61 -18.27 -7.92
CA THR A 137 -4.22 -19.42 -8.64
C THR A 137 -5.65 -19.16 -9.08
N ALA A 138 -6.40 -18.32 -8.36
CA ALA A 138 -7.80 -18.00 -8.64
C ALA A 138 -8.01 -16.80 -9.58
N SER A 139 -6.94 -16.11 -10.00
CA SER A 139 -7.01 -14.93 -10.88
C SER A 139 -7.75 -15.26 -12.19
N PRO A 140 -8.96 -14.71 -12.43
CA PRO A 140 -9.80 -15.12 -13.54
C PRO A 140 -9.29 -14.61 -14.89
N SER A 141 -9.68 -15.29 -15.97
CA SER A 141 -9.39 -14.89 -17.34
C SER A 141 -9.89 -13.47 -17.63
N GLY A 142 -8.96 -12.51 -17.77
CA GLY A 142 -9.26 -11.11 -18.10
C GLY A 142 -8.97 -10.08 -16.99
N SER A 143 -8.47 -10.49 -15.82
CA SER A 143 -7.82 -9.56 -14.87
C SER A 143 -6.31 -9.52 -15.08
N SER A 144 -5.66 -8.44 -14.65
CA SER A 144 -4.21 -8.34 -14.53
C SER A 144 -3.69 -9.51 -13.66
N PRO A 145 -2.76 -10.36 -14.14
CA PRO A 145 -2.32 -11.53 -13.38
C PRO A 145 -1.38 -11.15 -12.24
N LEU A 146 -1.52 -11.83 -11.10
CA LEU A 146 -0.60 -11.70 -9.97
C LEU A 146 0.73 -12.41 -10.28
N ALA A 147 1.80 -11.64 -10.52
CA ALA A 147 3.14 -12.17 -10.62
C ALA A 147 3.67 -12.61 -9.24
N TYR A 148 4.67 -13.49 -9.20
CA TYR A 148 5.25 -14.02 -7.97
C TYR A 148 6.75 -14.28 -8.13
N GLU A 149 7.53 -13.85 -7.15
CA GLU A 149 8.95 -14.13 -7.02
C GLU A 149 9.26 -14.57 -5.58
N HIS A 150 10.20 -15.49 -5.41
CA HIS A 150 10.67 -15.93 -4.09
C HIS A 150 12.17 -15.69 -3.98
N VAL A 151 12.57 -14.67 -3.23
CA VAL A 151 13.96 -14.27 -3.07
C VAL A 151 14.48 -14.52 -1.66
N ARG A 152 15.75 -14.89 -1.57
CA ARG A 152 16.49 -14.97 -0.31
C ARG A 152 17.66 -14.02 -0.36
N LEU A 153 17.69 -13.09 0.58
CA LEU A 153 18.57 -11.94 0.59
C LEU A 153 19.32 -11.83 1.91
N ILE A 154 20.50 -11.22 1.88
CA ILE A 154 21.28 -10.84 3.05
C ILE A 154 21.48 -9.33 3.00
N ASP A 155 20.87 -8.63 3.95
CA ASP A 155 21.10 -7.20 4.17
C ASP A 155 22.26 -7.04 5.17
N SER A 156 23.29 -6.29 4.76
CA SER A 156 24.45 -5.95 5.57
C SER A 156 24.49 -4.44 5.81
N PHE A 157 24.57 -4.01 7.08
CA PHE A 157 24.49 -2.60 7.46
C PHE A 157 25.85 -2.04 7.88
N TYR A 158 26.27 -0.95 7.25
CA TYR A 158 27.55 -0.30 7.45
C TYR A 158 27.36 1.10 8.06
N PRO A 159 28.32 1.58 8.86
CA PRO A 159 28.30 2.96 9.34
C PRO A 159 28.41 3.93 8.15
N SER A 160 27.97 5.17 8.36
CA SER A 160 28.03 6.27 7.41
C SER A 160 28.44 7.53 8.17
N GLU A 161 28.95 8.54 7.45
CA GLU A 161 29.11 9.90 7.99
C GLU A 161 27.74 10.56 8.22
N HIS A 162 26.71 10.09 7.51
CA HIS A 162 25.32 10.47 7.74
C HIS A 162 24.69 9.68 8.90
N ARG A 163 23.57 10.18 9.42
CA ARG A 163 22.78 9.51 10.46
C ARG A 163 22.25 8.15 10.00
N GLU A 164 21.94 8.01 8.70
CA GLU A 164 21.42 6.80 8.09
C GLU A 164 22.55 5.84 7.71
N ARG A 165 22.39 4.56 8.08
CA ARG A 165 23.32 3.49 7.70
C ARG A 165 23.24 3.17 6.21
N ILE A 166 24.35 2.69 5.65
CA ILE A 166 24.36 2.12 4.30
C ILE A 166 23.89 0.66 4.38
N ARG A 167 22.86 0.30 3.60
CA ARG A 167 22.40 -1.08 3.38
C ARG A 167 23.03 -1.61 2.10
N VAL A 168 23.70 -2.75 2.21
CA VAL A 168 24.10 -3.56 1.04
C VAL A 168 23.29 -4.84 1.05
N THR A 169 22.45 -5.03 0.04
CA THR A 169 21.59 -6.21 -0.13
C THR A 169 22.23 -7.15 -1.15
N ARG A 170 22.44 -8.40 -0.75
CA ARG A 170 23.02 -9.46 -1.59
C ARG A 170 22.05 -10.62 -1.76
N ASN A 171 22.06 -11.27 -2.91
CA ASN A 171 21.40 -12.55 -3.10
C ASN A 171 22.10 -13.62 -2.24
N GLU A 172 21.37 -14.35 -1.40
CA GLU A 172 21.94 -15.33 -0.47
C GLU A 172 22.69 -16.47 -1.19
N LYS A 173 22.17 -16.93 -2.34
CA LYS A 173 22.72 -18.09 -3.05
C LYS A 173 23.96 -17.75 -3.88
N THR A 174 23.99 -16.59 -4.52
CA THR A 174 25.05 -16.22 -5.46
C THR A 174 26.06 -15.23 -4.88
N GLY A 175 25.76 -14.58 -3.76
CA GLY A 175 26.57 -13.50 -3.19
C GLY A 175 26.53 -12.18 -3.98
N ALA A 176 25.85 -12.14 -5.13
CA ALA A 176 25.76 -10.97 -5.99
C ALA A 176 25.07 -9.81 -5.25
N VAL A 177 25.67 -8.61 -5.32
CA VAL A 177 25.06 -7.38 -4.82
C VAL A 177 23.89 -7.02 -5.73
N GLN A 178 22.71 -6.91 -5.15
CA GLN A 178 21.51 -6.42 -5.84
C GLN A 178 21.35 -4.92 -5.64
N GLU A 179 21.72 -4.41 -4.46
CA GLU A 179 21.51 -3.01 -4.10
C GLU A 179 22.55 -2.53 -3.08
N CYS A 180 22.93 -1.27 -3.18
CA CYS A 180 23.73 -0.55 -2.20
C CYS A 180 23.15 0.87 -2.03
N VAL A 181 22.41 1.10 -0.94
CA VAL A 181 21.64 2.34 -0.72
C VAL A 181 21.80 2.90 0.69
N ARG A 182 21.62 4.21 0.80
CA ARG A 182 21.33 4.90 2.07
C ARG A 182 19.85 5.33 2.04
N LYS A 183 19.04 4.73 2.92
CA LYS A 183 17.59 4.97 3.01
C LYS A 183 17.28 6.09 3.98
N VAL A 184 16.73 7.19 3.49
CA VAL A 184 16.31 8.36 4.27
C VAL A 184 14.79 8.32 4.47
N ARG A 185 14.32 8.37 5.72
CA ARG A 185 12.88 8.49 6.04
C ARG A 185 12.44 9.94 5.79
N LEU A 186 11.49 10.15 4.88
CA LEU A 186 10.89 11.46 4.64
C LEU A 186 9.75 11.72 5.63
N GLY A 187 8.88 10.73 5.82
CA GLY A 187 7.80 10.81 6.82
C GLY A 187 7.07 9.50 7.04
N ASP A 188 6.26 9.48 8.11
CA ASP A 188 5.37 8.38 8.49
C ASP A 188 3.96 8.88 8.78
N LEU A 189 2.96 8.14 8.32
CA LEU A 189 1.55 8.36 8.65
C LEU A 189 0.98 7.08 9.29
N ASN A 190 0.61 7.17 10.56
CA ASN A 190 0.03 6.04 11.31
C ASN A 190 -1.48 6.01 11.11
N ILE A 191 -2.04 4.83 10.86
CA ILE A 191 -3.47 4.64 10.64
C ILE A 191 -4.00 3.62 11.65
N TYR A 192 -4.83 4.11 12.57
CA TYR A 192 -5.44 3.30 13.62
C TYR A 192 -6.73 2.64 13.11
N SER A 193 -6.89 1.35 13.37
CA SER A 193 -8.00 0.53 12.84
C SER A 193 -8.76 -0.20 13.96
N PRO A 194 -9.64 0.49 14.72
CA PRO A 194 -10.30 -0.06 15.92
C PRO A 194 -11.21 -1.26 15.66
N LYS A 195 -11.67 -1.44 14.41
CA LYS A 195 -12.53 -2.55 13.96
C LYS A 195 -11.77 -3.68 13.26
N ARG A 196 -10.44 -3.73 13.41
CA ARG A 196 -9.55 -4.70 12.74
C ARG A 196 -8.51 -5.23 13.71
N ALA A 197 -7.99 -6.42 13.43
CA ALA A 197 -6.94 -7.01 14.25
C ALA A 197 -5.61 -6.25 14.10
N ALA A 198 -5.24 -5.85 12.87
CA ALA A 198 -4.06 -5.05 12.61
C ALA A 198 -4.39 -3.55 12.45
N ASP A 199 -3.40 -2.71 12.75
CA ASP A 199 -3.26 -1.33 12.30
C ASP A 199 -2.31 -1.28 11.09
N TRP A 200 -2.06 -0.08 10.54
CA TRP A 200 -1.08 0.07 9.46
C TRP A 200 -0.36 1.42 9.50
N ARG A 201 0.80 1.47 8.85
CA ARG A 201 1.62 2.68 8.69
C ARG A 201 1.99 2.85 7.24
N ILE A 202 1.75 4.04 6.69
CA ILE A 202 2.36 4.48 5.44
C ILE A 202 3.71 5.12 5.78
N SER A 203 4.77 4.70 5.10
CA SER A 203 6.09 5.33 5.17
C SER A 203 6.46 5.86 3.79
N VAL A 204 7.05 7.04 3.75
CA VAL A 204 7.69 7.59 2.54
C VAL A 204 9.19 7.68 2.78
N ASN A 205 9.97 7.06 1.91
CA ASN A 205 11.43 7.01 1.98
C ASN A 205 12.06 7.55 0.69
N LEU A 206 13.32 7.97 0.79
CA LEU A 206 14.21 8.22 -0.34
C LEU A 206 15.37 7.22 -0.25
N GLU A 207 15.45 6.28 -1.19
CA GLU A 207 16.55 5.32 -1.28
C GLU A 207 17.61 5.87 -2.23
N ILE A 208 18.74 6.32 -1.65
CA ILE A 208 19.83 6.99 -2.36
C ILE A 208 20.89 5.94 -2.71
N PRO A 209 21.16 5.64 -3.99
CA PRO A 209 22.25 4.76 -4.38
C PRO A 209 23.60 5.31 -3.90
N VAL A 210 24.43 4.45 -3.31
CA VAL A 210 25.77 4.81 -2.82
C VAL A 210 26.81 3.76 -3.25
N PRO A 211 28.09 4.13 -3.43
CA PRO A 211 29.15 3.17 -3.69
C PRO A 211 29.24 2.11 -2.58
N PRO A 212 29.70 0.88 -2.89
CA PRO A 212 29.93 -0.15 -1.88
C PRO A 212 30.84 0.35 -0.74
N PRO A 213 30.41 0.26 0.53
CA PRO A 213 31.17 0.77 1.66
C PRO A 213 32.40 -0.10 1.96
N LEU A 214 33.46 0.54 2.45
CA LEU A 214 34.64 -0.13 2.98
C LEU A 214 34.42 -0.53 4.46
N GLY A 215 35.14 -1.54 4.93
CA GLY A 215 35.12 -1.98 6.33
C GLY A 215 34.11 -3.12 6.61
N THR A 216 33.79 -3.31 7.89
CA THR A 216 32.96 -4.42 8.37
C THR A 216 31.50 -4.00 8.60
N SER A 217 30.57 -4.91 8.31
CA SER A 217 29.15 -4.70 8.63
C SER A 217 28.93 -4.75 10.15
N THR A 218 28.18 -3.78 10.68
CA THR A 218 27.80 -3.70 12.10
C THR A 218 26.66 -4.63 12.47
N HIS A 219 25.83 -5.00 11.49
CA HIS A 219 24.67 -5.86 11.68
C HIS A 219 24.31 -6.54 10.37
N THR A 220 23.80 -7.77 10.44
CA THR A 220 23.33 -8.53 9.28
C THR A 220 21.94 -9.09 9.52
N ARG A 221 21.13 -9.11 8.46
CA ARG A 221 19.77 -9.68 8.47
C ARG A 221 19.60 -10.58 7.26
N ARG A 222 19.10 -11.79 7.49
CA ARG A 222 18.66 -12.71 6.44
C ARG A 222 17.17 -12.45 6.18
N LYS A 223 16.79 -12.30 4.92
CA LYS A 223 15.40 -12.08 4.49
C LYS A 223 14.97 -13.23 3.58
N ASP A 224 13.87 -13.90 3.94
CA ASP A 224 13.17 -14.88 3.11
C ASP A 224 11.86 -14.21 2.68
N ARG A 225 11.77 -13.77 1.41
CA ARG A 225 10.75 -12.83 0.92
C ARG A 225 9.97 -13.42 -0.25
N MET A 226 8.66 -13.57 -0.05
CA MET A 226 7.70 -13.86 -1.10
C MET A 226 7.12 -12.55 -1.62
N LYS A 227 7.49 -12.18 -2.85
CA LYS A 227 7.08 -10.99 -3.56
C LYS A 227 5.93 -11.32 -4.50
N TYR A 228 4.83 -10.57 -4.42
CA TYR A 228 3.69 -10.68 -5.33
C TYR A 228 3.48 -9.32 -6.02
N SER A 229 3.29 -9.28 -7.34
CA SER A 229 3.14 -8.01 -8.07
C SER A 229 1.88 -7.98 -8.92
N HIS A 230 1.12 -6.89 -8.83
CA HIS A 230 -0.12 -6.66 -9.57
C HIS A 230 -0.23 -5.18 -9.93
N GLU A 231 -0.19 -4.87 -11.23
CA GLU A 231 -0.27 -3.50 -11.75
C GLU A 231 0.79 -2.58 -11.10
N GLU A 232 0.39 -1.50 -10.45
CA GLU A 232 1.28 -0.54 -9.77
C GLU A 232 1.70 -0.97 -8.36
N PHE A 233 1.43 -2.21 -7.96
CA PHE A 233 1.55 -2.66 -6.58
C PHE A 233 2.44 -3.88 -6.43
N VAL A 234 3.25 -3.87 -5.38
CA VAL A 234 4.04 -5.01 -4.93
C VAL A 234 3.63 -5.32 -3.49
N ILE A 235 3.37 -6.59 -3.18
CA ILE A 235 3.09 -7.08 -1.84
C ILE A 235 4.24 -8.00 -1.43
N ASP A 236 5.00 -7.58 -0.42
CA ASP A 236 6.14 -8.33 0.10
C ASP A 236 5.80 -8.94 1.46
N LEU A 237 5.71 -10.26 1.49
CA LEU A 237 5.58 -11.06 2.70
C LEU A 237 6.96 -11.60 3.07
N THR A 238 7.56 -11.05 4.13
CA THR A 238 8.97 -11.26 4.47
C THR A 238 9.14 -11.87 5.85
N GLN A 239 9.91 -12.94 5.97
CA GLN A 239 10.52 -13.35 7.23
C GLN A 239 11.92 -12.76 7.33
N VAL A 240 12.18 -11.98 8.37
CA VAL A 240 13.49 -11.39 8.68
C VAL A 240 14.10 -12.15 9.85
N THR A 241 15.36 -12.54 9.74
CA THR A 241 16.16 -13.10 10.83
C THR A 241 17.37 -12.21 11.07
N ALA A 242 17.36 -11.50 12.20
CA ALA A 242 18.41 -10.57 12.59
C ALA A 242 19.42 -11.22 13.53
N SER A 243 20.72 -10.97 13.30
CA SER A 243 21.80 -11.40 14.19
C SER A 243 22.64 -10.21 14.64
N SER A 244 22.81 -10.06 15.95
CA SER A 244 23.47 -8.92 16.59
C SER A 244 24.85 -9.31 17.15
N GLY A 245 25.61 -10.08 16.37
CA GLY A 245 26.93 -10.58 16.74
C GLY A 245 26.93 -11.90 17.51
N ALA A 246 28.13 -12.46 17.71
CA ALA A 246 28.32 -13.76 18.33
C ALA A 246 27.79 -13.80 19.78
N GLY A 247 26.89 -14.75 20.06
CA GLY A 247 26.27 -14.94 21.38
C GLY A 247 24.94 -14.20 21.59
N SER A 248 24.52 -13.32 20.68
CA SER A 248 23.17 -12.75 20.71
C SER A 248 22.10 -13.79 20.29
N LYS A 249 20.91 -13.74 20.90
CA LYS A 249 19.76 -14.51 20.39
C LYS A 249 19.29 -13.90 19.08
N SER A 250 19.18 -14.71 18.03
CA SER A 250 18.59 -14.29 16.76
C SER A 250 17.12 -13.90 16.95
N GLU A 251 16.75 -12.73 16.47
CA GLU A 251 15.36 -12.28 16.43
C GLU A 251 14.74 -12.67 15.08
N VAL A 252 13.51 -13.19 15.11
CA VAL A 252 12.75 -13.53 13.90
C VAL A 252 11.49 -12.67 13.87
N LEU A 253 11.35 -11.88 12.81
CA LEU A 253 10.19 -11.03 12.54
C LEU A 253 9.49 -11.51 11.27
N HIS A 254 8.18 -11.30 11.22
CA HIS A 254 7.36 -11.53 10.04
C HIS A 254 6.67 -10.22 9.63
N GLU A 255 6.98 -9.73 8.45
CA GLU A 255 6.56 -8.43 7.92
C GLU A 255 5.65 -8.63 6.70
N LEU A 256 4.66 -7.76 6.54
CA LEU A 256 3.82 -7.66 5.35
C LEU A 256 3.76 -6.20 4.90
N GLU A 257 4.24 -5.97 3.69
CA GLU A 257 4.48 -4.64 3.12
C GLU A 257 3.74 -4.55 1.78
N LEU A 258 3.12 -3.41 1.49
CA LEU A 258 2.54 -3.05 0.19
C LEU A 258 3.30 -1.83 -0.34
N GLU A 259 3.96 -1.95 -1.48
CA GLU A 259 4.80 -0.90 -2.08
C GLU A 259 4.17 -0.42 -3.40
N LEU A 260 4.38 0.85 -3.74
CA LEU A 260 4.13 1.38 -5.09
C LEU A 260 5.29 0.98 -6.03
N ALA A 261 4.98 0.19 -7.06
CA ALA A 261 5.97 -0.52 -7.89
C ALA A 261 6.82 0.39 -8.78
N ARG A 262 6.24 1.51 -9.26
CA ARG A 262 6.85 2.38 -10.28
C ARG A 262 7.08 3.79 -9.75
N PRO A 263 8.26 4.08 -9.16
CA PRO A 263 8.56 5.39 -8.57
C PRO A 263 8.47 6.53 -9.61
N GLU A 264 8.93 6.30 -10.84
CA GLU A 264 8.84 7.32 -11.91
C GLU A 264 7.39 7.67 -12.28
N TYR A 265 6.48 6.69 -12.26
CA TYR A 265 5.06 6.92 -12.53
C TYR A 265 4.39 7.68 -11.37
N LEU A 266 4.74 7.33 -10.12
CA LEU A 266 4.33 8.07 -8.93
C LEU A 266 4.81 9.53 -8.98
N LEU A 267 6.08 9.79 -9.33
CA LEU A 267 6.63 11.15 -9.44
C LEU A 267 5.96 11.94 -10.59
N ALA A 268 5.79 11.33 -11.76
CA ALA A 268 5.16 11.97 -12.91
C ALA A 268 3.68 12.34 -12.67
N THR A 269 2.92 11.48 -11.99
CA THR A 269 1.54 11.79 -11.60
C THR A 269 1.47 12.81 -10.48
N ALA A 270 2.38 12.75 -9.49
CA ALA A 270 2.45 13.74 -8.41
C ALA A 270 2.73 15.15 -8.94
N ALA A 271 3.62 15.30 -9.91
CA ALA A 271 3.99 16.59 -10.50
C ALA A 271 2.83 17.28 -11.24
N ARG A 272 1.83 16.52 -11.69
CA ARG A 272 0.64 17.01 -12.43
C ARG A 272 -0.62 17.10 -11.56
N ARG A 273 -0.54 16.69 -10.29
CA ARG A 273 -1.68 16.59 -9.39
C ARG A 273 -2.36 17.95 -9.22
N GLY A 274 -3.63 18.03 -9.61
CA GLY A 274 -4.41 19.26 -9.53
C GLY A 274 -4.04 20.36 -10.53
N ASP A 275 -3.10 20.14 -11.44
CA ASP A 275 -2.69 21.11 -12.46
C ASP A 275 -3.86 21.37 -13.45
N PRO A 276 -4.33 22.63 -13.61
CA PRO A 276 -5.42 22.95 -14.52
C PRO A 276 -5.01 22.97 -16.00
N SER A 277 -3.71 22.88 -16.33
CA SER A 277 -3.20 22.91 -17.70
C SER A 277 -3.16 21.53 -18.39
N VAL A 278 -3.34 20.44 -17.63
CA VAL A 278 -3.38 19.06 -18.14
C VAL A 278 -4.81 18.50 -18.18
N SER A 279 -5.00 17.34 -18.81
CA SER A 279 -6.33 16.70 -18.88
C SER A 279 -6.87 16.30 -17.50
N GLU A 280 -8.21 16.20 -17.35
CA GLU A 280 -8.85 15.74 -16.09
C GLU A 280 -8.23 14.42 -15.58
N HIS A 281 -7.96 13.51 -16.51
CA HIS A 281 -7.33 12.22 -16.22
C HIS A 281 -5.92 12.39 -15.62
N GLU A 282 -5.07 13.24 -16.22
CA GLU A 282 -3.71 13.47 -15.73
C GLU A 282 -3.67 14.19 -14.38
N ARG A 283 -4.51 15.23 -14.18
CA ARG A 283 -4.57 15.93 -12.88
C ARG A 283 -5.13 15.10 -11.74
N GLY A 284 -5.93 14.08 -12.05
CA GLY A 284 -6.50 13.12 -11.10
C GLY A 284 -5.68 11.84 -10.89
N ALA A 285 -4.75 11.51 -11.79
CA ALA A 285 -4.07 10.20 -11.81
C ALA A 285 -3.33 9.84 -10.51
N PHE A 286 -2.79 10.84 -9.80
CA PHE A 286 -2.16 10.62 -8.50
C PHE A 286 -3.19 10.22 -7.42
N ASP A 287 -4.32 10.92 -7.33
CA ASP A 287 -5.39 10.58 -6.38
C ASP A 287 -6.01 9.20 -6.69
N GLU A 288 -6.09 8.82 -7.97
CA GLU A 288 -6.48 7.48 -8.42
C GLU A 288 -5.49 6.40 -7.92
N LEU A 289 -4.18 6.65 -8.08
CA LEU A 289 -3.11 5.73 -7.66
C LEU A 289 -3.11 5.54 -6.13
N ILE A 290 -3.20 6.63 -5.36
CA ILE A 290 -3.27 6.58 -3.90
C ILE A 290 -4.55 5.89 -3.42
N ARG A 291 -5.69 6.09 -4.10
CA ARG A 291 -6.94 5.36 -3.78
C ARG A 291 -6.80 3.86 -3.99
N ALA A 292 -6.18 3.42 -5.08
CA ALA A 292 -5.91 2.01 -5.32
C ALA A 292 -4.94 1.42 -4.27
N PHE A 293 -3.88 2.16 -3.91
CA PHE A 293 -2.96 1.83 -2.81
C PHE A 293 -3.67 1.65 -1.46
N VAL A 294 -4.47 2.64 -1.04
CA VAL A 294 -5.26 2.61 0.20
C VAL A 294 -6.26 1.45 0.18
N ASN A 295 -6.92 1.19 -0.94
CA ASN A 295 -7.84 0.06 -1.07
C ASN A 295 -7.13 -1.30 -0.91
N ASN A 296 -5.95 -1.47 -1.51
CA ASN A 296 -5.16 -2.70 -1.37
C ASN A 296 -4.68 -2.89 0.08
N ALA A 297 -4.19 -1.83 0.74
CA ALA A 297 -3.82 -1.88 2.16
C ALA A 297 -5.03 -2.23 3.06
N ARG A 298 -6.19 -1.59 2.82
CA ARG A 298 -7.46 -1.91 3.49
C ARG A 298 -7.87 -3.36 3.29
N ILE A 299 -7.63 -3.97 2.12
CA ILE A 299 -7.90 -5.39 1.87
C ILE A 299 -6.96 -6.29 2.69
N LEU A 300 -5.66 -5.98 2.75
CA LEU A 300 -4.72 -6.73 3.59
C LEU A 300 -5.13 -6.67 5.07
N VAL A 301 -5.32 -5.46 5.61
CA VAL A 301 -5.73 -5.23 7.02
C VAL A 301 -7.10 -5.86 7.35
N ARG A 302 -8.04 -5.91 6.39
CA ARG A 302 -9.32 -6.62 6.53
C ARG A 302 -9.18 -8.14 6.64
N ASN A 303 -8.13 -8.71 6.08
CA ASN A 303 -7.82 -10.14 6.13
C ASN A 303 -6.84 -10.51 7.26
N ALA A 304 -6.49 -9.56 8.14
CA ALA A 304 -5.74 -9.84 9.36
C ALA A 304 -6.58 -10.72 10.31
N HIS A 305 -6.13 -11.96 10.51
CA HIS A 305 -6.71 -12.88 11.50
C HIS A 305 -6.42 -12.43 12.93
N ASP A 306 -7.26 -12.78 13.90
CA ASP A 306 -7.07 -12.53 15.33
C ASP A 306 -5.68 -12.97 15.85
N GLY A 307 -5.23 -12.33 16.93
CA GLY A 307 -3.92 -12.57 17.56
C GLY A 307 -2.93 -11.40 17.51
N TRP A 308 -3.35 -10.23 17.02
CA TRP A 308 -2.57 -8.98 17.02
C TRP A 308 -2.88 -8.15 18.29
N GLN A 309 -2.67 -8.72 19.48
CA GLN A 309 -2.89 -8.06 20.78
C GLN A 309 -1.57 -7.48 21.32
#